data_AF-A0A3D1FYN1-F1
#
_entry.id   AF-A0A3D1FYN1-F1
#
_cell.length_a   1.000
_cell.length_b   1.000
_cell.length_c   1.000
_cell.angle_alpha   90.00
_cell.angle_beta   90.00
_cell.angle_gamma   90.00
#
_symmetry.space_group_name_H-M   'P 1'
#
loop_
_entity.id
_entity.type
_entity.pdbx_description
1 polymer ?
#
loop_
_entity_poly.entity_id
_entity_poly.type
_entity_poly.pdbx_seq_one_letter_code
_entity_poly.pdbx_strand_id
1 'polypeptide(L)'
;MNKLDRYILLKFIGSFFLTMVLILSIAVVFDISEKLDDFQNGASMHEIIFDYYINFIAFYGNLFSALILFISTIWFTSRMAS
;
A
#
# COMPACT_ATOMS: atom_id res chain seq x y z
N MET A 1 -23.39 8.29 -14.37
CA MET A 1 -23.09 8.09 -12.93
C MET A 1 -23.84 9.15 -12.13
N ASN A 2 -24.63 8.72 -11.15
CA ASN A 2 -25.31 9.65 -10.26
C ASN A 2 -24.29 10.35 -9.35
N LYS A 3 -24.65 11.52 -8.82
CA LYS A 3 -23.78 12.29 -7.90
C LYS A 3 -23.38 11.45 -6.67
N LEU A 4 -24.29 10.60 -6.19
CA LEU A 4 -24.07 9.68 -5.08
C LEU A 4 -23.03 8.59 -5.43
N ASP A 5 -23.15 7.94 -6.59
CA ASP A 5 -22.21 6.90 -7.03
C ASP A 5 -20.78 7.43 -7.10
N ARG A 6 -20.61 8.64 -7.67
CA ARG A 6 -19.31 9.29 -7.76
C ARG A 6 -18.74 9.61 -6.37
N TYR A 7 -19.59 10.04 -5.44
CA TYR A 7 -19.19 10.34 -4.07
C TYR A 7 -18.72 9.08 -3.31
N ILE A 8 -19.50 8.00 -3.39
CA ILE A 8 -19.18 6.70 -2.79
C ILE A 8 -17.86 6.17 -3.35
N LEU A 9 -17.69 6.21 -4.67
CA LEU A 9 -16.50 5.70 -5.35
C LEU A 9 -15.24 6.53 -5.01
N LEU A 10 -15.35 7.86 -4.97
CA LEU A 10 -14.24 8.73 -4.53
C LEU A 10 -13.85 8.47 -3.07
N LYS A 11 -14.82 8.32 -2.16
CA LYS A 11 -14.54 7.97 -0.77
C LYS A 11 -13.90 6.60 -0.64
N PHE A 12 -14.41 5.59 -1.35
CA PHE A 12 -13.85 4.25 -1.32
C PHE A 12 -12.41 4.22 -1.85
N ILE A 13 -12.12 4.90 -2.96
CA ILE A 13 -10.76 4.98 -3.51
C ILE A 13 -9.82 5.66 -2.49
N GLY A 14 -10.28 6.72 -1.82
CA GLY A 14 -9.51 7.35 -0.74
C GLY A 14 -9.22 6.40 0.42
N SER A 15 -10.23 5.63 0.85
CA SER A 15 -10.08 4.57 1.86
C SER A 15 -9.11 3.48 1.43
N PHE A 16 -9.21 3.02 0.19
CA PHE A 16 -8.35 1.99 -0.37
C PHE A 16 -6.90 2.45 -0.42
N PHE A 17 -6.64 3.67 -0.88
CA PHE A 17 -5.29 4.22 -0.93
C PHE A 17 -4.68 4.37 0.46
N LEU A 18 -5.45 4.82 1.45
CA LEU A 18 -5.00 4.92 2.84
C LEU A 18 -4.56 3.55 3.38
N THR A 19 -5.41 2.53 3.21
CA THR A 19 -5.11 1.17 3.65
C THR A 19 -3.93 0.58 2.89
N MET A 20 -3.83 0.82 1.58
CA MET A 20 -2.72 0.36 0.74
C MET A 20 -1.38 0.93 1.22
N VAL A 21 -1.30 2.24 1.46
CA VAL A 21 -0.09 2.90 1.96
C VAL A 21 0.30 2.36 3.33
N LEU A 22 -0.66 2.17 4.25
CA LEU A 22 -0.37 1.64 5.58
C LEU A 22 0.23 0.22 5.53
N ILE A 23 -0.41 -0.69 4.78
CA ILE A 23 0.04 -2.08 4.66
C ILE A 23 1.41 -2.14 3.96
N LEU A 24 1.58 -1.40 2.87
CA LEU A 24 2.85 -1.37 2.14
C LEU A 24 3.98 -0.71 2.93
N SER A 25 3.70 0.32 3.71
CA SER A 25 4.71 0.95 4.57
C SER A 25 5.25 -0.04 5.60
N ILE A 26 4.37 -0.87 6.17
CA ILE A 26 4.77 -1.94 7.09
C ILE A 26 5.67 -2.94 6.34
N ALA A 27 5.27 -3.39 5.15
CA ALA A 27 6.07 -4.32 4.34
C ALA A 27 7.47 -3.78 4.00
N VAL A 28 7.57 -2.49 3.63
CA VAL A 28 8.85 -1.81 3.36
C VAL A 28 9.74 -1.75 4.60
N VAL A 29 9.19 -1.42 5.76
CA VAL A 29 9.97 -1.36 7.01
C VAL A 29 10.51 -2.74 7.39
N PHE A 30 9.71 -3.80 7.23
CA PHE A 30 10.18 -5.17 7.44
C PHE A 30 11.30 -5.54 6.47
N ASP A 31 11.15 -5.21 5.19
CA ASP A 31 12.15 -5.51 4.15
C ASP A 31 13.50 -4.82 4.42
N ILE A 32 13.47 -3.54 4.79
CA ILE A 32 14.66 -2.78 5.19
C ILE A 32 15.32 -3.43 6.41
N SER A 33 14.51 -3.86 7.38
CA SER A 33 15.01 -4.44 8.63
C SER A 33 15.68 -5.79 8.41
N GLU A 34 15.17 -6.62 7.48
CA GLU A 34 15.78 -7.91 7.13
C GLU A 34 17.09 -7.75 6.35
N LYS A 35 17.18 -6.74 5.48
CA LYS A 35 18.33 -6.52 4.61
C LYS A 35 19.32 -5.49 5.15
N LEU A 36 19.12 -5.03 6.38
CA LEU A 36 19.92 -3.96 6.98
C LEU A 36 21.43 -4.31 6.99
N ASP A 37 21.78 -5.58 7.20
CA ASP A 37 23.16 -6.07 7.17
C ASP A 37 23.74 -6.17 5.75
N ASP A 38 22.93 -6.55 4.75
CA ASP A 38 23.36 -6.65 3.35
C ASP A 38 23.55 -5.27 2.70
N PHE A 39 22.77 -4.27 3.11
CA PHE A 39 22.89 -2.90 2.60
C PHE A 39 24.18 -2.19 3.05
N GLN A 40 24.84 -2.64 4.12
CA GLN A 40 26.09 -2.05 4.59
C GLN A 40 27.31 -2.37 3.70
N ASN A 41 27.23 -3.38 2.83
CA ASN A 41 28.38 -3.90 2.06
C ASN A 41 28.51 -3.38 0.61
N GLY A 42 27.85 -2.27 0.24
CA GLY A 42 28.26 -1.49 -0.94
C GLY A 42 27.26 -1.38 -2.11
N ALA A 43 25.96 -1.33 -1.84
CA ALA A 43 24.97 -1.08 -2.88
C ALA A 43 24.66 0.42 -3.05
N SER A 44 24.48 0.87 -4.31
CA SER A 44 24.19 2.27 -4.62
C SER A 44 22.78 2.64 -4.12
N MET A 45 22.68 3.64 -3.24
CA MET A 45 21.41 4.02 -2.59
C MET A 45 20.32 4.44 -3.58
N HIS A 46 20.70 4.86 -4.80
CA HIS A 46 19.75 5.27 -5.84
C HIS A 46 19.11 4.09 -6.60
N GLU A 47 19.87 3.05 -6.98
CA GLU A 47 19.29 1.85 -7.62
C GLU A 47 18.38 1.09 -6.66
N ILE A 48 18.73 1.08 -5.36
CA ILE A 48 17.89 0.48 -4.32
C ILE A 48 16.55 1.21 -4.20
N ILE A 49 16.55 2.54 -4.14
CA ILE A 49 15.30 3.28 -3.90
C ILE A 49 14.37 3.28 -5.11
N PHE A 50 14.90 3.51 -6.32
CA PHE A 50 14.04 3.66 -7.50
C PHE A 50 13.73 2.34 -8.19
N ASP A 51 14.71 1.48 -8.46
CA ASP A 51 14.47 0.26 -9.22
C ASP A 51 13.95 -0.87 -8.32
N TYR A 52 14.49 -1.00 -7.10
CA TYR A 52 14.07 -2.07 -6.20
C TYR A 52 12.73 -1.76 -5.50
N TYR A 53 12.58 -0.62 -4.82
CA TYR A 53 11.36 -0.37 -4.05
C TYR A 53 10.10 -0.13 -4.89
N ILE A 54 10.20 0.39 -6.13
CA ILE A 54 9.02 0.52 -7.01
C ILE A 54 8.51 -0.87 -7.42
N ASN A 55 9.41 -1.77 -7.85
CA ASN A 55 9.04 -3.15 -8.19
C ASN A 55 8.53 -3.92 -6.96
N PHE A 56 9.17 -3.71 -5.81
CA PHE A 56 8.72 -4.26 -4.53
C PHE A 56 7.30 -3.81 -4.20
N ILE A 57 7.01 -2.51 -4.24
CA ILE A 57 5.68 -1.97 -3.96
C ILE A 57 4.63 -2.53 -4.93
N ALA A 58 4.95 -2.65 -6.22
CA ALA A 58 4.04 -3.23 -7.20
C ALA A 58 3.76 -4.71 -6.93
N PHE A 59 4.80 -5.50 -6.65
CA PHE A 59 4.69 -6.92 -6.34
C PHE A 59 3.90 -7.16 -5.05
N TYR A 60 4.30 -6.53 -3.95
CA TYR A 60 3.63 -6.68 -2.66
C TYR A 60 2.24 -6.03 -2.64
N GLY A 61 2.05 -4.96 -3.41
CA GLY A 61 0.74 -4.34 -3.62
C GLY A 61 -0.21 -5.28 -4.35
N ASN A 62 0.27 -6.05 -5.33
CA ASN A 62 -0.52 -7.08 -5.98
C ASN A 62 -0.78 -8.27 -5.05
N LEU A 63 0.25 -8.75 -4.35
CA LEU A 63 0.17 -9.88 -3.41
C LEU A 63 -0.86 -9.62 -2.29
N PHE A 64 -0.83 -8.42 -1.71
CA PHE A 64 -1.74 -8.02 -0.63
C PHE A 64 -3.01 -7.34 -1.13
N SER A 65 -3.25 -7.27 -2.44
CA SER A 65 -4.41 -6.57 -3.02
C SER A 65 -5.74 -7.05 -2.43
N ALA A 66 -5.91 -8.37 -2.26
CA ALA A 66 -7.10 -8.95 -1.65
C ALA A 66 -7.29 -8.51 -0.19
N LEU A 67 -6.22 -8.47 0.60
CA LEU A 67 -6.23 -8.03 2.00
C LEU A 67 -6.54 -6.53 2.11
N ILE A 68 -5.85 -5.71 1.32
CA ILE A 68 -6.05 -4.26 1.26
C ILE A 68 -7.51 -3.95 0.88
N LEU A 69 -8.04 -4.63 -0.14
CA LEU A 69 -9.42 -4.45 -0.60
C LEU A 69 -10.44 -4.88 0.46
N PHE A 70 -10.18 -5.98 1.16
CA PHE A 70 -11.03 -6.45 2.25
C PHE A 70 -11.10 -5.45 3.41
N ILE A 71 -9.95 -5.02 3.93
CA ILE A 71 -9.88 -4.06 5.05
C ILE A 71 -10.45 -2.70 4.63
N SER A 72 -10.11 -2.22 3.44
CA SER A 72 -10.65 -0.97 2.89
C SER A 72 -12.17 -1.00 2.82
N THR A 73 -12.76 -2.11 2.37
CA THR A 73 -14.22 -2.25 2.24
C THR A 73 -14.92 -2.25 3.61
N ILE A 74 -14.36 -2.94 4.61
CA ILE A 74 -14.90 -2.94 5.98
C ILE A 74 -14.85 -1.54 6.57
N TRP A 75 -13.70 -0.88 6.48
CA TRP A 75 -13.52 0.47 7.03
C TRP A 75 -14.41 1.49 6.33
N PHE A 76 -14.49 1.42 5.00
CA PHE A 76 -15.34 2.28 4.18
C PHE A 76 -16.81 2.15 4.55
N THR A 77 -17.33 0.93 4.60
CA THR A 77 -18.74 0.67 4.95
C THR A 77 -19.05 1.06 6.39
N SER A 78 -18.15 0.78 7.35
CA SER A 78 -18.27 1.23 8.74
C SER A 78 -18.38 2.76 8.84
N ARG A 79 -17.59 3.52 8.08
CA ARG A 79 -17.66 4.99 8.05
C ARG A 79 -18.85 5.58 7.30
N MET A 80 -19.54 4.80 6.48
CA MET A 80 -20.78 5.25 5.84
C MET A 80 -22.02 4.94 6.68
N ALA A 81 -21.96 3.87 7.48
CA ALA A 81 -23.06 3.45 8.34
C ALA A 81 -23.08 4.19 9.69
N SER A 82 -21.95 4.75 10.11
CA SER A 82 -21.83 5.62 11.29
C SER A 82 -22.18 7.06 10.93
#